data_AF-A0A3B8H9V4-F1
#
_entry.id   AF-A0A3B8H9V4-F1
#
_cell.length_a   1.000
_cell.length_b   1.000
_cell.length_c   1.000
_cell.angle_alpha   90.00
_cell.angle_beta   90.00
_cell.angle_gamma   90.00
#
_symmetry.space_group_name_H-M   'P 1'
#
loop_
_entity.id
_entity.type
_entity.pdbx_description
1 polymer ?
#
loop_
_entity_poly.entity_id
_entity_poly.type
_entity_poly.pdbx_seq_one_letter_code
_entity_poly.pdbx_strand_id
1 'polypeptide(L)'
;DMETCYKVFRREVIQSITLKEDRFGIEPELVAKVAQMRLRIYEMGISYYGRTYEEGKKIGVKDGFRALYCIFHYNAHRAPLPIQFVIYALIGGVCALVNVAIFLFMFHSGVPVIGAAPIAYGSAAALNYFLCIHFLFRHRARWTSVGEVLIYLLVVIILGLADLWMTQLLLAEIWQPWLARSASALMGLVFNFLGRKYLVFPEPAAGPWKA
;
A
#
# COMPACT_ATOMS: atom_id res chain seq x y z
N ASP A 1 -17.00 -18.22 2.90
CA ASP A 1 -15.96 -18.40 3.93
C ASP A 1 -14.62 -18.71 3.25
N MET A 2 -13.53 -18.05 3.67
CA MET A 2 -12.21 -18.15 3.04
C MET A 2 -11.36 -19.30 3.62
N GLU A 3 -11.49 -19.60 4.90
CA GLU A 3 -10.56 -20.47 5.67
C GLU A 3 -11.18 -21.85 5.94
N THR A 4 -11.89 -22.39 4.97
CA THR A 4 -12.67 -23.62 5.12
C THR A 4 -11.85 -24.90 4.98
N CYS A 5 -10.63 -24.83 4.43
CA CYS A 5 -9.81 -25.97 4.04
C CYS A 5 -10.51 -27.01 3.11
N TYR A 6 -11.73 -26.71 2.63
CA TYR A 6 -12.53 -27.51 1.72
C TYR A 6 -12.86 -26.66 0.50
N LYS A 7 -12.08 -26.86 -0.56
CA LYS A 7 -12.23 -26.13 -1.83
C LYS A 7 -12.06 -27.10 -2.99
N VAL A 8 -12.96 -27.01 -3.96
CA VAL A 8 -12.91 -27.80 -5.20
C VAL A 8 -12.59 -26.87 -6.35
N PHE A 9 -11.59 -27.24 -7.16
CA PHE A 9 -11.13 -26.45 -8.29
C PHE A 9 -11.17 -27.27 -9.57
N ARG A 10 -11.40 -26.58 -10.69
CA ARG A 10 -11.02 -27.11 -12.01
C ARG A 10 -9.51 -27.32 -12.03
N ARG A 11 -9.06 -28.41 -12.66
CA ARG A 11 -7.65 -28.80 -12.71
C ARG A 11 -6.79 -27.70 -13.32
N GLU A 12 -7.23 -27.14 -14.44
CA GLU A 12 -6.52 -26.08 -15.16
C GLU A 12 -6.34 -24.81 -14.33
N VAL A 13 -7.30 -24.50 -13.44
CA VAL A 13 -7.22 -23.33 -12.56
C VAL A 13 -6.15 -23.54 -11.51
N ILE A 14 -6.23 -24.63 -10.73
CA ILE A 14 -5.30 -24.84 -9.62
C ILE A 14 -3.85 -25.04 -10.11
N GLN A 15 -3.64 -25.68 -11.26
CA GLN A 15 -2.31 -25.86 -11.84
C GLN A 15 -1.70 -24.56 -12.40
N SER A 16 -2.53 -23.56 -12.71
CA SER A 16 -2.04 -22.24 -13.13
C SER A 16 -1.58 -21.35 -11.98
N ILE A 17 -1.86 -21.73 -10.73
CA ILE A 17 -1.57 -20.93 -9.54
C ILE A 17 -0.29 -21.44 -8.89
N THR A 18 0.78 -20.65 -8.96
CA THR A 18 1.99 -20.89 -8.16
C THR A 18 1.81 -20.36 -6.76
N LEU A 19 1.80 -21.21 -5.74
CA LEU A 19 1.73 -20.80 -4.33
C LEU A 19 3.12 -20.51 -3.76
N LYS A 20 3.21 -19.60 -2.79
CA LYS A 20 4.45 -19.18 -2.12
C LYS A 20 4.38 -19.24 -0.61
N GLU A 21 3.19 -19.09 -0.04
CA GLU A 21 2.96 -19.20 1.40
C GLU A 21 2.88 -20.66 1.82
N ASP A 22 3.23 -20.91 3.08
CA ASP A 22 3.12 -22.22 3.72
C ASP A 22 2.03 -22.19 4.81
N ARG A 23 1.64 -23.39 5.28
CA ARG A 23 0.67 -23.56 6.37
C ARG A 23 -0.66 -22.86 6.06
N PHE A 24 -1.17 -22.07 6.99
CA PHE A 24 -2.46 -21.38 6.89
C PHE A 24 -2.42 -20.18 5.93
N GLY A 25 -1.22 -19.69 5.55
CA GLY A 25 -1.09 -18.58 4.61
C GLY A 25 -1.49 -18.93 3.18
N ILE A 26 -1.53 -20.22 2.84
CA ILE A 26 -1.96 -20.73 1.53
C ILE A 26 -3.40 -20.31 1.21
N GLU A 27 -4.27 -20.32 2.21
CA GLU A 27 -5.70 -20.06 2.03
C GLU A 27 -5.96 -18.61 1.56
N PRO A 28 -5.45 -17.55 2.25
CA PRO A 28 -5.55 -16.18 1.75
C PRO A 28 -4.86 -15.97 0.40
N GLU A 29 -3.69 -16.56 0.17
CA GLU A 29 -2.96 -16.42 -1.10
C GLU A 29 -3.77 -17.00 -2.27
N LEU A 30 -4.28 -18.23 -2.09
CA LEU A 30 -5.05 -18.94 -3.09
C LEU A 30 -6.32 -18.17 -3.45
N VAL A 31 -7.08 -17.72 -2.43
CA VAL A 31 -8.31 -16.96 -2.66
C VAL A 31 -8.03 -15.61 -3.31
N ALA A 32 -6.97 -14.89 -2.89
CA ALA A 32 -6.57 -13.65 -3.52
C ALA A 32 -6.24 -13.84 -5.02
N LYS A 33 -5.50 -14.89 -5.36
CA LYS A 33 -5.12 -15.18 -6.76
C LYS A 33 -6.33 -15.58 -7.61
N VAL A 34 -7.22 -16.43 -7.09
CA VAL A 34 -8.46 -16.83 -7.78
C VAL A 34 -9.36 -15.61 -8.02
N ALA A 35 -9.52 -14.74 -7.01
CA ALA A 35 -10.30 -13.51 -7.15
C ALA A 35 -9.70 -12.56 -8.20
N GLN A 36 -8.36 -12.46 -8.26
CA GLN A 36 -7.65 -11.65 -9.26
C GLN A 36 -7.77 -12.21 -10.68
N MET A 37 -7.90 -13.53 -10.83
CA MET A 37 -8.22 -14.18 -12.11
C MET A 37 -9.67 -13.92 -12.57
N ARG A 38 -10.50 -13.32 -11.69
CA ARG A 38 -11.90 -13.01 -11.95
C ARG A 38 -12.73 -14.26 -12.26
N LEU A 39 -12.46 -15.37 -11.58
CA LEU A 39 -13.24 -16.61 -11.73
C LEU A 39 -14.51 -16.59 -10.86
N ARG A 40 -15.59 -17.23 -11.31
CA ARG A 40 -16.79 -17.41 -10.49
C ARG A 40 -16.50 -18.32 -9.29
N ILE A 41 -16.95 -17.88 -8.11
CA ILE A 41 -16.80 -18.61 -6.85
C ILE A 41 -18.20 -18.92 -6.32
N TYR A 42 -18.42 -20.18 -5.94
CA TYR A 42 -19.66 -20.65 -5.33
C TYR A 42 -19.37 -21.08 -3.90
N GLU A 43 -20.08 -20.49 -2.95
CA GLU A 43 -20.01 -20.90 -1.55
C GLU A 43 -21.14 -21.90 -1.26
N MET A 44 -20.77 -23.08 -0.81
CA MET A 44 -21.71 -24.13 -0.41
C MET A 44 -21.68 -24.29 1.10
N GLY A 45 -22.85 -24.35 1.73
CA GLY A 45 -22.96 -24.58 3.16
C GLY A 45 -22.41 -25.96 3.54
N ILE A 46 -21.58 -26.00 4.58
CA ILE A 46 -21.06 -27.23 5.18
C ILE A 46 -21.27 -27.19 6.69
N SER A 47 -21.46 -28.36 7.30
CA SER A 47 -21.45 -28.51 8.76
C SER A 47 -20.04 -28.88 9.21
N TYR A 48 -19.48 -28.12 10.15
CA TYR A 48 -18.14 -28.36 10.69
C TYR A 48 -18.18 -28.47 12.21
N TYR A 49 -17.57 -29.53 12.73
CA TYR A 49 -17.34 -29.71 14.16
C TYR A 49 -15.86 -29.44 14.45
N GLY A 50 -15.59 -28.25 14.97
CA GLY A 50 -14.23 -27.81 15.26
C GLY A 50 -13.65 -28.45 16.50
N ARG A 51 -12.36 -28.79 16.44
CA ARG A 51 -11.62 -29.27 17.62
C ARG A 51 -11.41 -28.15 18.65
N THR A 52 -11.38 -28.49 19.93
CA THR A 52 -10.95 -27.60 21.02
C THR A 52 -9.43 -27.50 21.08
N TYR A 53 -8.91 -26.57 21.90
CA TYR A 53 -7.46 -26.49 22.15
C TYR A 53 -6.93 -27.73 22.87
N GLU A 54 -7.73 -28.31 23.77
CA GLU A 54 -7.41 -29.53 24.52
C GLU A 54 -7.31 -30.76 23.62
N GLU A 55 -8.12 -30.81 22.54
CA GLU A 55 -8.08 -31.85 21.50
C GLU A 55 -6.90 -31.70 20.52
N GLY A 56 -5.94 -30.82 20.82
CA GLY A 56 -4.72 -30.65 20.05
C GLY A 56 -4.87 -29.73 18.83
N LYS A 57 -5.67 -28.66 18.94
CA LYS A 57 -5.72 -27.59 17.92
C LYS A 57 -4.32 -26.96 17.77
N LYS A 58 -3.75 -27.08 16.57
CA LYS A 58 -2.40 -26.58 16.24
C LYS A 58 -2.36 -25.13 15.77
N ILE A 59 -3.51 -24.54 15.42
CA ILE A 59 -3.59 -23.15 14.96
C ILE A 59 -3.53 -22.18 16.14
N GLY A 60 -2.70 -21.15 16.03
CA GLY A 60 -2.51 -20.15 17.08
C GLY A 60 -2.68 -18.72 16.57
N VAL A 61 -2.51 -17.75 17.48
CA VAL A 61 -2.63 -16.32 17.17
C VAL A 61 -1.63 -15.87 16.11
N LYS A 62 -0.46 -16.52 16.06
CA LYS A 62 0.57 -16.26 15.03
C LYS A 62 0.07 -16.55 13.61
N ASP A 63 -0.75 -17.58 13.44
CA ASP A 63 -1.36 -17.90 12.15
C ASP A 63 -2.38 -16.84 11.72
N GLY A 64 -3.12 -16.26 12.68
CA GLY A 64 -4.01 -15.13 12.43
C GLY A 64 -3.27 -13.87 11.94
N PHE A 65 -2.15 -13.51 12.57
CA PHE A 65 -1.30 -12.41 12.08
C PHE A 65 -0.71 -12.71 10.71
N ARG A 66 -0.32 -13.96 10.44
CA ARG A 66 0.17 -14.37 9.11
C ARG A 66 -0.93 -14.28 8.06
N ALA A 67 -2.16 -14.67 8.38
CA ALA A 67 -3.30 -14.56 7.47
C ALA A 67 -3.58 -13.09 7.12
N LEU A 68 -3.60 -12.19 8.12
CA LEU A 68 -3.72 -10.75 7.89
C LEU A 68 -2.60 -10.20 6.98
N TYR A 69 -1.36 -10.61 7.22
CA TYR A 69 -0.23 -10.26 6.35
C TYR A 69 -0.46 -10.75 4.92
N CYS A 70 -0.91 -11.99 4.72
CA CYS A 70 -1.17 -12.52 3.38
C CYS A 70 -2.30 -11.76 2.67
N ILE A 71 -3.41 -11.50 3.36
CA ILE A 71 -4.52 -10.70 2.82
C ILE A 71 -3.99 -9.35 2.35
N PHE A 72 -3.20 -8.68 3.19
CA PHE A 72 -2.61 -7.39 2.85
C PHE A 72 -1.64 -7.49 1.68
N HIS A 73 -0.64 -8.37 1.76
CA HIS A 73 0.41 -8.53 0.76
C HIS A 73 -0.16 -8.87 -0.63
N TYR A 74 -1.14 -9.78 -0.70
CA TYR A 74 -1.70 -10.21 -1.97
C TYR A 74 -2.82 -9.30 -2.49
N ASN A 75 -3.52 -8.54 -1.65
CA ASN A 75 -4.67 -7.72 -2.09
C ASN A 75 -4.46 -6.20 -2.03
N ALA A 76 -3.44 -5.66 -1.35
CA ALA A 76 -3.29 -4.21 -1.15
C ALA A 76 -3.35 -3.40 -2.46
N HIS A 77 -2.73 -3.89 -3.52
CA HIS A 77 -2.73 -3.24 -4.84
C HIS A 77 -4.12 -3.20 -5.51
N ARG A 78 -4.98 -4.20 -5.26
CA ARG A 78 -6.37 -4.28 -5.76
C ARG A 78 -7.42 -3.80 -4.76
N ALA A 79 -7.01 -3.39 -3.55
CA ALA A 79 -7.92 -2.93 -2.52
C ALA A 79 -8.71 -1.68 -2.98
N PRO A 80 -9.90 -1.40 -2.41
CA PRO A 80 -10.64 -0.19 -2.73
C PRO A 80 -9.83 1.07 -2.40
N LEU A 81 -10.12 2.16 -3.13
CA LEU A 81 -9.41 3.44 -3.04
C LEU A 81 -9.17 3.95 -1.60
N PRO A 82 -10.18 3.93 -0.69
CA PRO A 82 -9.98 4.42 0.67
C PRO A 82 -8.95 3.60 1.45
N ILE A 83 -8.93 2.27 1.28
CA ILE A 83 -7.99 1.39 1.97
C ILE A 83 -6.57 1.66 1.47
N GLN A 84 -6.38 1.77 0.14
CA GLN A 84 -5.08 2.12 -0.43
C GLN A 84 -4.56 3.47 0.08
N PHE A 85 -5.45 4.45 0.23
CA PHE A 85 -5.11 5.75 0.77
C PHE A 85 -4.71 5.68 2.25
N VAL A 86 -5.43 4.92 3.07
CA VAL A 86 -5.06 4.69 4.48
C VAL A 86 -3.68 4.06 4.59
N ILE A 87 -3.39 3.04 3.77
CA ILE A 87 -2.07 2.39 3.72
C ILE A 87 -1.00 3.41 3.33
N TYR A 88 -1.26 4.20 2.29
CA TYR A 88 -0.35 5.26 1.84
C TYR A 88 -0.08 6.29 2.94
N ALA A 89 -1.11 6.72 3.66
CA ALA A 89 -0.99 7.66 4.78
C ALA A 89 -0.17 7.06 5.94
N LEU A 90 -0.37 5.78 6.27
CA LEU A 90 0.41 5.08 7.30
C LEU A 90 1.89 4.97 6.90
N ILE A 91 2.19 4.59 5.65
CA ILE A 91 3.55 4.56 5.12
C ILE A 91 4.18 5.96 5.20
N GLY A 92 3.44 6.99 4.79
CA GLY A 92 3.86 8.39 4.90
C GLY A 92 4.16 8.81 6.34
N GLY A 93 3.33 8.42 7.29
CA GLY A 93 3.53 8.66 8.72
C GLY A 93 4.81 8.01 9.25
N VAL A 94 5.06 6.74 8.90
CA VAL A 94 6.33 6.06 9.26
C VAL A 94 7.53 6.77 8.66
N CYS A 95 7.47 7.18 7.39
CA CYS A 95 8.56 7.93 6.75
C CYS A 95 8.78 9.30 7.42
N ALA A 96 7.74 9.98 7.89
CA ALA A 96 7.86 11.24 8.61
C ALA A 96 8.55 11.05 9.96
N LEU A 97 8.23 9.97 10.70
CA LEU A 97 8.92 9.63 11.95
C LEU A 97 10.41 9.32 11.70
N VAL A 98 10.72 8.54 10.67
CA VAL A 98 12.11 8.24 10.27
C VAL A 98 12.86 9.51 9.87
N ASN A 99 12.23 10.41 9.11
CA ASN A 99 12.81 11.72 8.76
C ASN A 99 13.22 12.50 10.01
N VAL A 100 12.32 12.63 10.99
CA VAL A 100 12.60 13.34 12.25
C VAL A 100 13.71 12.64 13.04
N ALA A 101 13.69 11.30 13.12
CA ALA A 101 14.71 10.55 13.84
C ALA A 101 16.11 10.74 13.23
N ILE A 102 16.23 10.66 11.90
CA ILE A 102 17.51 10.89 11.19
C ILE A 102 17.98 12.32 11.41
N PHE A 103 17.08 13.31 11.27
CA PHE A 103 17.42 14.71 11.47
C PHE A 103 17.95 14.97 12.90
N LEU A 104 17.25 14.48 13.92
CA LEU A 104 17.67 14.64 15.32
C LEU A 104 19.01 13.96 15.61
N PHE A 105 19.23 12.77 15.04
CA PHE A 105 20.50 12.05 15.18
C PHE A 105 21.68 12.82 14.56
N MET A 106 21.50 13.36 13.36
CA MET A 106 22.53 14.14 12.67
C MET A 106 22.80 15.47 13.38
N PHE A 107 21.75 16.14 13.86
CA PHE A 107 21.86 17.37 14.62
C PHE A 107 22.61 17.16 15.94
N HIS A 108 22.32 16.06 16.66
CA HIS A 108 23.04 15.70 17.89
C HIS A 108 24.52 15.37 17.62
N SER A 109 24.83 14.86 16.42
CA SER A 109 26.19 14.58 15.96
C SER A 109 26.94 15.84 15.49
N GLY A 110 26.35 17.04 15.65
CA GLY A 110 26.96 18.33 15.31
C GLY A 110 26.90 18.71 13.84
N VAL A 111 26.12 18.00 13.02
CA VAL A 111 25.92 18.36 11.61
C VAL A 111 25.03 19.60 11.52
N PRO A 112 25.41 20.64 10.76
CA PRO A 112 24.59 21.83 10.60
C PRO A 112 23.25 21.50 9.94
N VAL A 113 22.21 22.27 10.30
CA VAL A 113 20.83 22.08 9.80
C VAL A 113 20.74 22.02 8.28
N ILE A 114 21.55 22.84 7.59
CA ILE A 114 21.61 22.92 6.12
C ILE A 114 22.06 21.58 5.51
N GLY A 115 22.91 20.81 6.20
CA GLY A 115 23.33 19.48 5.76
C GLY A 115 22.38 18.38 6.23
N ALA A 116 21.90 18.45 7.48
CA ALA A 116 21.06 17.42 8.08
C ALA A 116 19.67 17.33 7.43
N ALA A 117 19.03 18.47 7.11
CA ALA A 117 17.65 18.48 6.61
C ALA A 117 17.49 17.83 5.22
N PRO A 118 18.33 18.13 4.20
CA PRO A 118 18.22 17.46 2.90
C PRO A 118 18.54 15.96 2.97
N ILE A 119 19.49 15.55 3.81
CA ILE A 119 19.87 14.13 3.96
C ILE A 119 18.75 13.33 4.61
N ALA A 120 18.13 13.88 5.66
CA ALA A 120 16.97 13.26 6.31
C ALA A 120 15.79 13.14 5.33
N TYR A 121 15.47 14.23 4.62
CA TYR A 121 14.37 14.26 3.66
C TYR A 121 14.60 13.29 2.50
N GLY A 122 15.82 13.28 1.92
CA GLY A 122 16.19 12.37 0.84
C GLY A 122 16.10 10.90 1.26
N SER A 123 16.58 10.57 2.46
CA SER A 123 16.49 9.22 3.02
C SER A 123 15.04 8.78 3.25
N ALA A 124 14.21 9.66 3.81
CA ALA A 124 12.80 9.40 4.03
C ALA A 124 12.00 9.28 2.72
N ALA A 125 12.32 10.09 1.72
CA ALA A 125 11.71 10.01 0.38
C ALA A 125 12.09 8.70 -0.33
N ALA A 126 13.36 8.27 -0.23
CA ALA A 126 13.80 6.98 -0.74
C ALA A 126 13.06 5.83 -0.06
N LEU A 127 12.98 5.83 1.27
CA LEU A 127 12.22 4.85 2.04
C LEU A 127 10.74 4.82 1.62
N ASN A 128 10.12 6.00 1.44
CA ASN A 128 8.73 6.11 1.01
C ASN A 128 8.51 5.47 -0.37
N TYR A 129 9.42 5.73 -1.32
CA TYR A 129 9.38 5.13 -2.65
C TYR A 129 9.46 3.59 -2.57
N PHE A 130 10.44 3.06 -1.83
CA PHE A 130 10.61 1.61 -1.67
C PHE A 130 9.40 0.95 -1.00
N LEU A 131 8.88 1.52 0.08
CA LEU A 131 7.72 0.98 0.78
C LEU A 131 6.45 1.02 -0.08
N CYS A 132 6.23 2.10 -0.83
CA CYS A 132 5.09 2.21 -1.73
C CYS A 132 5.11 1.13 -2.82
N ILE A 133 6.27 0.85 -3.41
CA ILE A 133 6.41 -0.21 -4.42
C ILE A 133 6.34 -1.61 -3.81
N HIS A 134 6.82 -1.78 -2.59
CA HIS A 134 6.78 -3.09 -1.94
C HIS A 134 5.37 -3.48 -1.49
N PHE A 135 4.62 -2.52 -0.95
CA PHE A 135 3.33 -2.82 -0.29
C PHE A 135 2.09 -2.39 -1.06
N LEU A 136 2.14 -1.32 -1.85
CA LEU A 136 0.94 -0.69 -2.39
C LEU A 136 0.82 -0.78 -3.91
N PHE A 137 1.92 -0.60 -4.65
CA PHE A 137 1.91 -0.54 -6.11
C PHE A 137 2.73 -1.66 -6.71
N ARG A 138 2.25 -2.29 -7.79
CA ARG A 138 3.09 -3.25 -8.54
C ARG A 138 4.20 -2.52 -9.29
N HIS A 139 5.45 -2.89 -9.00
CA HIS A 139 6.63 -2.44 -9.75
C HIS A 139 6.52 -2.85 -11.23
N ARG A 140 6.92 -1.96 -12.15
CA ARG A 140 6.94 -2.20 -13.61
C ARG A 140 5.56 -2.45 -14.20
N ALA A 141 4.56 -1.70 -13.75
CA ALA A 141 3.22 -1.78 -14.32
C ALA A 141 3.15 -1.27 -15.77
N ARG A 142 3.94 -0.23 -16.12
CA ARG A 142 3.91 0.38 -17.46
C ARG A 142 5.26 0.93 -17.93
N TRP A 143 6.10 1.42 -17.02
CA TRP A 143 7.33 2.16 -17.35
C TRP A 143 8.59 1.36 -16.98
N THR A 144 9.72 1.70 -17.60
CA THR A 144 11.04 1.23 -17.14
C THR A 144 11.39 1.87 -15.80
N SER A 145 12.29 1.26 -15.02
CA SER A 145 12.65 1.76 -13.68
C SER A 145 13.06 3.24 -13.66
N VAL A 146 13.67 3.75 -14.74
CA VAL A 146 14.05 5.16 -14.87
C VAL A 146 12.84 6.05 -15.20
N GLY A 147 11.95 5.58 -16.08
CA GLY A 147 10.71 6.29 -16.43
C GLY A 147 9.76 6.45 -15.25
N GLU A 148 9.63 5.43 -14.39
CA GLU A 148 8.84 5.50 -13.15
C GLU A 148 9.33 6.63 -12.23
N VAL A 149 10.65 6.72 -12.04
CA VAL A 149 11.27 7.77 -11.20
C VAL A 149 11.09 9.16 -11.81
N LEU A 150 11.25 9.31 -13.12
CA LEU A 150 11.09 10.62 -13.78
C LEU A 150 9.66 11.13 -13.68
N ILE A 151 8.66 10.28 -13.93
CA ILE A 151 7.24 10.67 -13.82
C ILE A 151 6.90 10.96 -12.35
N TYR A 152 7.43 10.17 -11.42
CA TYR A 152 7.28 10.44 -9.99
C TYR A 152 7.82 11.83 -9.61
N LEU A 153 9.05 12.15 -10.02
CA LEU A 153 9.65 13.47 -9.76
C LEU A 153 8.82 14.60 -10.38
N LEU A 154 8.36 14.42 -11.62
CA LEU A 154 7.50 15.39 -12.31
C LEU A 154 6.18 15.62 -11.55
N VAL A 155 5.52 14.55 -11.09
CA VAL A 155 4.30 14.64 -10.28
C VAL A 155 4.57 15.38 -8.97
N VAL A 156 5.68 15.07 -8.29
CA VAL A 156 6.06 15.76 -7.04
C VAL A 156 6.31 17.26 -7.27
N ILE A 157 6.99 17.63 -8.35
CA ILE A 157 7.26 19.02 -8.70
C ILE A 157 5.96 19.78 -8.99
N ILE A 158 5.08 19.22 -9.83
CA ILE A 158 3.79 19.85 -10.17
C ILE A 158 2.95 20.05 -8.91
N LEU A 159 2.90 19.05 -8.04
CA LEU A 159 2.16 19.14 -6.78
C LEU A 159 2.77 20.16 -5.81
N GLY A 160 4.09 20.27 -5.77
CA GLY A 160 4.77 21.30 -4.99
C GLY A 160 4.42 22.72 -5.48
N LEU A 161 4.39 22.94 -6.79
CA LEU A 161 3.97 24.22 -7.37
C LEU A 161 2.49 24.51 -7.10
N ALA A 162 1.62 23.51 -7.24
CA ALA A 162 0.20 23.64 -6.94
C ALA A 162 -0.07 23.93 -5.45
N ASP A 163 0.66 23.30 -4.53
CA ASP A 163 0.60 23.54 -3.09
C ASP A 163 0.99 24.98 -2.74
N LEU A 164 2.06 25.51 -3.35
CA LEU A 164 2.49 26.89 -3.18
C LEU A 164 1.43 27.88 -3.68
N TRP A 165 0.89 27.65 -4.88
CA TRP A 165 -0.16 28.48 -5.46
C TRP A 165 -1.43 28.47 -4.60
N MET A 166 -1.85 27.30 -4.13
CA MET A 166 -3.01 27.15 -3.26
C MET A 166 -2.79 27.83 -1.90
N THR A 167 -1.60 27.71 -1.31
CA THR A 167 -1.27 28.40 -0.05
C THR A 167 -1.38 29.92 -0.23
N GLN A 168 -0.89 30.46 -1.35
CA GLN A 168 -0.98 31.89 -1.64
C GLN A 168 -2.43 32.38 -1.81
N LEU A 169 -3.28 31.61 -2.49
CA LEU A 169 -4.70 31.93 -2.63
C LEU A 169 -5.44 31.93 -1.29
N LEU A 170 -5.21 30.92 -0.45
CA LEU A 170 -5.87 30.83 0.87
C LEU A 170 -5.45 31.98 1.80
N LEU A 171 -4.17 32.36 1.78
CA LEU A 171 -3.67 33.51 2.53
C LEU A 171 -4.28 34.84 2.03
N ALA A 172 -4.56 34.95 0.73
CA ALA A 172 -5.23 36.12 0.16
C ALA A 172 -6.69 36.26 0.61
N GLU A 173 -7.37 35.15 0.95
CA GLU A 173 -8.72 35.15 1.51
C GLU A 173 -8.78 35.28 3.05
N ILE A 174 -7.72 35.79 3.69
CA ILE A 174 -7.66 36.07 5.15
C ILE A 174 -7.75 34.78 6.00
N TRP A 175 -7.40 33.62 5.44
CA TRP A 175 -7.25 32.42 6.26
C TRP A 175 -6.06 32.56 7.20
N GLN A 176 -6.19 32.07 8.42
CA GLN A 176 -5.05 32.03 9.35
C GLN A 176 -3.92 31.19 8.72
N PRO A 177 -2.64 31.62 8.82
CA PRO A 177 -1.55 30.97 8.09
C PRO A 177 -1.39 29.47 8.34
N TRP A 178 -1.67 29.02 9.56
CA TRP A 178 -1.60 27.61 9.91
C TRP A 178 -2.74 26.79 9.25
N LEU A 179 -3.96 27.33 9.19
CA LEU A 179 -5.10 26.69 8.53
C LEU A 179 -4.87 26.57 7.02
N ALA A 180 -4.40 27.66 6.39
CA ALA A 180 -4.07 27.66 4.97
C ALA A 180 -3.02 26.59 4.64
N ARG A 181 -1.97 26.47 5.47
CA ARG A 181 -0.90 25.50 5.26
C ARG A 181 -1.34 24.06 5.48
N SER A 182 -2.16 23.80 6.51
CA SER A 182 -2.70 22.47 6.77
C SER A 182 -3.67 22.01 5.66
N ALA A 183 -4.51 22.92 5.16
CA ALA A 183 -5.45 22.61 4.08
C ALA A 183 -4.74 22.31 2.75
N SER A 184 -3.73 23.11 2.37
CA SER A 184 -2.92 22.86 1.17
C SER A 184 -2.19 21.52 1.26
N ALA A 185 -1.61 21.20 2.43
CA ALA A 185 -0.89 19.96 2.65
C ALA A 185 -1.80 18.72 2.57
N LEU A 186 -3.02 18.80 3.14
CA LEU A 186 -4.01 17.72 3.02
C LEU A 186 -4.44 17.48 1.58
N MET A 187 -4.73 18.57 0.85
CA MET A 187 -5.09 18.48 -0.56
C MET A 187 -3.92 17.93 -1.40
N GLY A 188 -2.71 18.41 -1.14
CA GLY A 188 -1.48 17.90 -1.76
C GLY A 188 -1.26 16.42 -1.51
N LEU A 189 -1.54 15.92 -0.30
CA LEU A 189 -1.43 14.49 0.03
C LEU A 189 -2.42 13.63 -0.77
N VAL A 190 -3.67 14.09 -0.93
CA VAL A 190 -4.69 13.41 -1.75
C VAL A 190 -4.28 13.38 -3.22
N PHE A 191 -3.89 14.52 -3.79
CA PHE A 191 -3.47 14.57 -5.18
C PHE A 191 -2.15 13.83 -5.43
N ASN A 192 -1.24 13.77 -4.46
CA ASN A 192 -0.04 12.94 -4.56
C ASN A 192 -0.39 11.45 -4.65
N PHE A 193 -1.31 10.99 -3.81
CA PHE A 193 -1.81 9.61 -3.88
C PHE A 193 -2.47 9.31 -5.23
N LEU A 194 -3.36 10.18 -5.71
CA LEU A 194 -4.04 10.01 -6.99
C LEU A 194 -3.07 10.04 -8.17
N GLY A 195 -2.11 10.97 -8.17
CA GLY A 195 -1.06 11.06 -9.18
C GLY A 195 -0.20 9.81 -9.23
N ARG A 196 0.21 9.28 -8.08
CA ARG A 196 0.94 8.00 -8.02
C ARG A 196 0.10 6.85 -8.56
N LYS A 197 -1.16 6.75 -8.17
CA LYS A 197 -2.03 5.64 -8.59
C LYS A 197 -2.36 5.66 -10.09
N TYR A 198 -2.68 6.82 -10.66
CA TYR A 198 -3.18 6.89 -12.03
C TYR A 198 -2.11 7.23 -13.08
N LEU A 199 -1.07 8.00 -12.70
CA LEU A 199 -0.03 8.43 -13.64
C LEU A 199 1.22 7.56 -13.53
N VAL A 200 1.69 7.32 -12.30
CA VAL A 200 2.95 6.58 -12.07
C VAL A 200 2.73 5.07 -12.16
N PHE A 201 1.71 4.55 -11.49
CA PHE A 201 1.41 3.11 -11.40
C PHE A 201 0.00 2.75 -11.89
N PRO A 202 -0.35 3.07 -13.15
CA PRO A 202 -1.67 2.76 -13.67
C PRO A 202 -1.90 1.24 -13.69
N GLU A 203 -2.88 0.79 -12.92
CA GLU A 203 -3.32 -0.60 -12.98
C GLU A 203 -4.38 -0.79 -14.07
N PRO A 204 -4.28 -1.86 -14.89
CA PRO A 204 -5.33 -2.18 -15.84
C PRO A 204 -6.63 -2.49 -15.11
N ALA A 205 -7.73 -1.98 -15.67
CA ALA A 205 -9.08 -2.29 -15.22
C ALA A 205 -9.23 -3.82 -15.13
N ALA A 206 -9.78 -4.28 -14.01
CA ALA A 206 -10.05 -5.68 -13.86
C ALA A 206 -11.20 -6.06 -14.79
N GLY A 207 -10.92 -6.93 -15.77
CA GLY A 207 -11.90 -7.37 -16.76
C GLY A 207 -13.14 -8.04 -16.15
N PRO A 208 -14.11 -8.43 -16.98
CA PRO A 208 -15.32 -9.10 -16.52
C PRO A 208 -15.02 -10.43 -15.85
N TRP A 209 -15.94 -10.89 -14.99
CA TRP A 209 -15.88 -12.21 -14.38
C TRP A 209 -15.98 -13.31 -15.44
N LYS A 210 -14.99 -14.20 -15.45
CA LYS A 210 -14.91 -15.38 -16.31
C LYS A 210 -15.79 -16.49 -15.74
N ALA A 211 -16.48 -17.19 -16.64
CA ALA A 211 -17.29 -18.36 -16.31
C ALA A 211 -16.44 -19.56 -15.90
#